data_AF-A0A975CRC3-F1
#
_entry.id   AF-A0A975CRC3-F1
#
_cell.length_a   1.000
_cell.length_b   1.000
_cell.length_c   1.000
_cell.angle_alpha   90.00
_cell.angle_beta   90.00
_cell.angle_gamma   90.00
#
_symmetry.space_group_name_H-M   'P 1'
#
loop_
_entity.id
_entity.type
_entity.pdbx_description
1 polymer ?
#
loop_
_entity_poly.entity_id
_entity_poly.type
_entity_poly.pdbx_seq_one_letter_code
_entity_poly.pdbx_strand_id
1 'polypeptide(L)'
;MNSIKLFATALTVFSFMLVSCNNGNKKASEAKSEISENIEAKTNNIKEEEVEEEVKTRTYKMKDGTSITYDLDSKGIAAFDDWKDYTVVNYELAVMRKFKNLTTAQRIKNINYRIANLGNTIPVWLRTKDVVENVVDVQKKYKELIDDKEASEQEMKKNLEEVIEQFDDLKEELNKTVKEYTKMHEAAIEEFNEEIKKGKIDAAIEEYNEEIRKLDKIIEKK
;
A
#
# COMPACT_ATOMS: atom_id res chain seq x y z
N MET A 1 9.88 -38.49 20.59
CA MET A 1 10.96 -37.48 20.72
C MET A 1 11.13 -36.83 19.35
N ASN A 2 10.52 -35.66 19.14
CA ASN A 2 10.72 -34.88 17.92
C ASN A 2 11.67 -33.73 18.28
N SER A 3 12.91 -33.80 17.80
CA SER A 3 13.91 -32.75 17.98
C SER A 3 13.61 -31.59 17.03
N ILE A 4 13.10 -30.49 17.56
CA ILE A 4 13.06 -29.22 16.84
C ILE A 4 14.48 -28.67 16.82
N LYS A 5 15.09 -28.61 15.64
CA LYS A 5 16.41 -28.00 15.43
C LYS A 5 16.24 -26.48 15.52
N LEU A 6 16.68 -25.89 16.61
CA LEU A 6 16.85 -24.44 16.76
C LEU A 6 17.97 -23.98 15.81
N PHE A 7 17.62 -23.25 14.76
CA PHE A 7 18.59 -22.51 13.96
C PHE A 7 19.00 -21.28 14.75
N ALA A 8 20.24 -21.27 15.26
CA ALA A 8 20.85 -20.10 15.85
C ALA A 8 21.27 -19.13 14.73
N THR A 9 20.38 -18.21 14.37
CA THR A 9 20.71 -17.11 13.46
C THR A 9 21.52 -16.07 14.24
N ALA A 10 22.78 -15.89 13.89
CA ALA A 10 23.64 -14.87 14.49
C ALA A 10 23.09 -13.47 14.12
N LEU A 11 22.47 -12.78 15.09
CA LEU A 11 21.90 -11.44 14.93
C LEU A 11 22.99 -10.39 15.13
N THR A 12 23.41 -9.72 14.06
CA THR A 12 24.24 -8.51 14.13
C THR A 12 23.41 -7.36 14.69
N VAL A 13 23.84 -6.81 15.83
CA VAL A 13 23.22 -5.65 16.48
C VAL A 13 23.50 -4.40 15.65
N PHE A 14 22.49 -3.90 14.94
CA PHE A 14 22.52 -2.57 14.32
C PHE A 14 21.75 -1.58 15.19
N SER A 15 22.46 -0.58 15.72
CA SER A 15 21.85 0.62 16.30
C SER A 15 21.26 1.47 15.17
N PHE A 16 19.93 1.55 15.07
CA PHE A 16 19.26 2.31 14.02
C PHE A 16 19.14 3.79 14.38
N MET A 17 19.74 4.65 13.56
CA MET A 17 19.34 6.06 13.44
C MET A 17 18.35 6.17 12.26
N LEU A 18 17.21 6.82 12.49
CA LEU A 18 16.25 7.15 11.44
C LEU A 18 16.88 8.17 10.48
N VAL A 19 17.37 7.72 9.32
CA VAL A 19 17.83 8.63 8.26
C VAL A 19 16.67 8.85 7.29
N SER A 20 16.05 10.03 7.38
CA SER A 20 15.17 10.56 6.35
C SER A 20 16.04 11.07 5.19
N CYS A 21 16.08 10.35 4.07
CA CYS A 21 16.78 10.82 2.87
C CYS A 21 15.94 11.91 2.18
N ASN A 22 16.33 13.17 2.37
CA ASN A 22 15.85 14.30 1.58
C ASN A 22 16.71 14.43 0.30
N ASN A 23 16.21 13.97 -0.85
CA ASN A 23 16.89 14.16 -2.14
C ASN A 23 16.51 15.52 -2.75
N GLY A 24 17.26 16.56 -2.35
CA GLY A 24 17.26 17.87 -3.00
C GLY A 24 18.29 17.94 -4.14
N ASN A 25 17.80 18.13 -5.35
CA ASN A 25 18.51 18.27 -6.63
C ASN A 25 19.73 19.23 -6.61
N LYS A 26 20.81 18.85 -7.32
CA LYS A 26 21.84 19.79 -7.81
C LYS A 26 21.76 19.93 -9.33
N LYS A 27 21.56 21.18 -9.78
CA LYS A 27 21.57 21.64 -11.17
C LYS A 27 22.98 21.71 -11.75
N ALA A 28 23.09 21.53 -13.07
CA ALA A 28 24.13 22.15 -13.90
C ALA A 28 23.51 22.58 -15.25
N SER A 29 23.84 23.82 -15.66
CA SER A 29 23.42 24.54 -16.87
C SER A 29 24.12 23.96 -18.12
N GLU A 30 23.97 24.36 -19.39
CA GLU A 30 23.26 25.36 -20.21
C GLU A 30 23.65 24.99 -21.66
N ALA A 31 22.78 25.15 -22.67
CA ALA A 31 23.17 25.58 -24.03
C ALA A 31 21.94 25.74 -24.94
N LYS A 32 21.80 26.96 -25.48
CA LYS A 32 20.80 27.42 -26.45
C LYS A 32 21.02 26.88 -27.86
N SER A 33 19.96 26.77 -28.66
CA SER A 33 19.88 27.37 -30.01
C SER A 33 18.43 27.40 -30.51
N GLU A 34 18.04 28.55 -31.06
CA GLU A 34 16.71 28.95 -31.54
C GLU A 34 16.45 28.60 -33.03
N ILE A 35 15.19 28.82 -33.45
CA ILE A 35 14.63 29.28 -34.76
C ILE A 35 13.39 28.42 -35.13
N SER A 36 12.17 28.93 -34.87
CA SER A 36 11.16 29.53 -35.81
C SER A 36 10.47 28.48 -36.71
N GLU A 37 9.15 28.37 -36.87
CA GLU A 37 8.15 29.41 -37.18
C GLU A 37 6.69 28.86 -37.05
N ASN A 38 5.72 29.78 -36.91
CA ASN A 38 4.26 29.65 -36.71
C ASN A 38 3.48 28.51 -37.40
N ILE A 39 2.53 27.91 -36.67
CA ILE A 39 1.12 27.72 -37.10
C ILE A 39 0.20 27.88 -35.87
N GLU A 40 -0.67 28.89 -35.91
CA GLU A 40 -1.79 29.06 -34.99
C GLU A 40 -2.84 27.95 -35.20
N ALA A 41 -3.11 27.17 -34.15
CA ALA A 41 -4.40 26.50 -33.99
C ALA A 41 -4.90 26.80 -32.58
N LYS A 42 -5.93 27.65 -32.50
CA LYS A 42 -6.72 27.85 -31.29
C LYS A 42 -7.29 26.51 -30.84
N THR A 43 -6.72 25.94 -29.79
CA THR A 43 -7.40 24.94 -28.97
C THR A 43 -7.27 25.41 -27.54
N ASN A 44 -8.43 25.64 -26.91
CA ASN A 44 -8.55 26.11 -25.55
C ASN A 44 -7.77 25.18 -24.61
N ASN A 45 -6.54 25.55 -24.27
CA ASN A 45 -5.79 24.93 -23.21
C ASN A 45 -6.38 25.40 -21.88
N ILE A 46 -7.40 24.69 -21.40
CA ILE A 46 -7.63 24.60 -19.96
C ILE A 46 -6.40 23.86 -19.43
N LYS A 47 -5.40 24.62 -19.00
CA LYS A 47 -4.37 24.09 -18.09
C LYS A 47 -5.09 23.88 -16.76
N GLU A 48 -5.67 22.71 -16.57
CA GLU A 48 -5.77 22.18 -15.22
C GLU A 48 -4.32 21.97 -14.77
N GLU A 49 -3.84 22.84 -13.89
CA GLU A 49 -2.63 22.55 -13.12
C GLU A 49 -2.91 21.26 -12.35
N GLU A 50 -2.45 20.14 -12.89
CA GLU A 50 -2.36 18.88 -12.17
C GLU A 50 -1.41 19.13 -11.00
N VAL A 51 -1.98 19.39 -9.82
CA VAL A 51 -1.28 19.10 -8.58
C VAL A 51 -1.18 17.58 -8.55
N GLU A 52 -0.06 17.03 -9.04
CA GLU A 52 0.29 15.64 -8.81
C GLU A 52 0.19 15.40 -7.30
N GLU A 53 -0.72 14.51 -6.88
CA GLU A 53 -0.82 14.12 -5.47
C GLU A 53 0.54 13.58 -5.05
N GLU A 54 1.19 14.25 -4.08
CA GLU A 54 2.52 13.90 -3.63
C GLU A 54 2.49 12.49 -3.01
N VAL A 55 3.09 11.52 -3.69
CA VAL A 55 3.24 10.15 -3.21
C VAL A 55 4.51 10.04 -2.36
N LYS A 56 4.37 9.56 -1.12
CA LYS A 56 5.48 9.40 -0.16
C LYS A 56 5.70 7.93 0.17
N THR A 57 6.88 7.43 -0.19
CA THR A 57 7.33 6.10 0.22
C THR A 57 7.70 6.08 1.70
N ARG A 58 7.25 5.04 2.40
CA ARG A 58 7.59 4.70 3.78
C ARG A 58 8.25 3.34 3.79
N THR A 59 9.35 3.23 4.55
CA THR A 59 10.02 1.96 4.80
C THR A 59 10.17 1.79 6.30
N TYR A 60 9.66 0.68 6.82
CA TYR A 60 9.80 0.28 8.21
C TYR A 60 10.70 -0.95 8.29
N LYS A 61 11.81 -0.86 9.02
CA LYS A 61 12.77 -1.95 9.17
C LYS A 61 12.48 -2.75 10.44
N MET A 62 12.34 -4.05 10.28
CA MET A 62 12.15 -5.01 11.36
C MET A 62 13.50 -5.42 11.96
N LYS A 63 13.43 -6.06 13.12
CA LYS A 63 14.61 -6.57 13.82
C LYS A 63 15.26 -7.75 13.12
N ASP A 64 14.46 -8.61 12.52
CA ASP A 64 14.93 -9.79 11.77
C ASP A 64 15.63 -9.42 10.43
N GLY A 65 15.75 -8.13 10.14
CA GLY A 65 16.35 -7.60 8.93
C GLY A 65 15.39 -7.44 7.76
N THR A 66 14.13 -7.87 7.91
CA THR A 66 13.08 -7.61 6.91
C THR A 66 12.64 -6.15 6.97
N SER A 67 11.91 -5.71 5.93
CA SER A 67 11.32 -4.39 5.91
C SER A 67 9.98 -4.41 5.19
N ILE A 68 9.07 -3.57 5.65
CA ILE A 68 7.82 -3.27 4.96
C ILE A 68 7.98 -1.94 4.23
N THR A 69 7.61 -1.92 2.96
CA THR A 69 7.62 -0.71 2.14
C THR A 69 6.23 -0.48 1.54
N TYR A 70 5.72 0.73 1.72
CA TYR A 70 4.43 1.16 1.20
C TYR A 70 4.45 2.64 0.85
N ASP A 71 3.60 3.03 -0.09
CA ASP A 71 3.44 4.42 -0.51
C ASP A 71 2.18 5.01 0.09
N LEU A 72 2.24 6.30 0.45
CA LEU A 72 1.12 7.08 0.94
C LEU A 72 0.79 8.23 -0.02
N ASP A 73 -0.48 8.40 -0.32
CA ASP A 73 -1.04 9.60 -0.95
C ASP A 73 -1.92 10.37 0.07
N SER A 74 -2.57 11.44 -0.38
CA SER A 74 -3.50 12.23 0.44
C SER A 74 -4.72 11.44 0.93
N LYS A 75 -5.01 10.27 0.32
CA LYS A 75 -6.13 9.38 0.62
C LYS A 75 -5.69 8.12 1.38
N GLY A 76 -4.44 8.02 1.82
CA GLY A 76 -3.91 6.89 2.57
C GLY A 76 -2.96 6.01 1.76
N ILE A 77 -2.94 4.70 2.01
CA ILE A 77 -2.02 3.79 1.34
C ILE A 77 -2.30 3.72 -0.15
N ALA A 78 -1.33 4.16 -0.96
CA ALA A 78 -1.40 4.18 -2.41
C ALA A 78 -0.85 2.89 -3.03
N ALA A 79 0.17 2.28 -2.41
CA ALA A 79 0.83 1.09 -2.93
C ALA A 79 1.53 0.30 -1.82
N PHE A 80 1.77 -0.98 -2.10
CA PHE A 80 2.69 -1.83 -1.35
C PHE A 80 3.69 -2.48 -2.32
N ASP A 81 4.93 -2.66 -1.87
CA ASP A 81 5.95 -3.40 -2.63
C ASP A 81 5.60 -4.89 -2.75
N ASP A 82 5.01 -5.47 -1.69
CA ASP A 82 4.68 -6.89 -1.57
C ASP A 82 3.23 -7.23 -1.94
N TRP A 83 2.39 -6.26 -2.34
CA TRP A 83 1.02 -6.47 -2.80
C TRP A 83 0.72 -5.78 -4.15
N LYS A 84 1.30 -6.32 -5.22
CA LYS A 84 1.24 -5.73 -6.57
C LYS A 84 -0.18 -5.59 -7.13
N ASP A 85 -1.06 -6.55 -6.87
CA ASP A 85 -2.44 -6.48 -7.39
C ASP A 85 -3.21 -5.33 -6.74
N TYR A 86 -3.04 -5.11 -5.44
CA TYR A 86 -3.58 -3.91 -4.78
C TYR A 86 -3.05 -2.63 -5.42
N THR A 87 -1.73 -2.50 -5.59
CA THR A 87 -1.10 -1.30 -6.15
C THR A 87 -1.66 -0.95 -7.52
N VAL A 88 -1.81 -1.94 -8.40
CA VAL A 88 -2.36 -1.70 -9.74
C VAL A 88 -3.85 -1.38 -9.70
N VAL A 89 -4.64 -2.07 -8.86
CA VAL A 89 -6.08 -1.78 -8.73
C VAL A 89 -6.31 -0.37 -8.18
N ASN A 90 -5.58 0.04 -7.13
CA ASN A 90 -5.68 1.39 -6.57
C ASN A 90 -5.39 2.44 -7.64
N TYR A 91 -4.30 2.27 -8.41
CA TYR A 91 -3.95 3.17 -9.50
C TYR A 91 -5.07 3.27 -10.54
N GLU A 92 -5.57 2.13 -11.03
CA GLU A 92 -6.61 2.11 -12.06
C GLU A 92 -7.91 2.73 -11.58
N LEU A 93 -8.35 2.43 -10.35
CA LEU A 93 -9.55 3.03 -9.75
C LEU A 93 -9.37 4.53 -9.51
N ALA A 94 -8.18 4.99 -9.11
CA ALA A 94 -7.87 6.41 -8.98
C ALA A 94 -7.96 7.14 -10.34
N VAL A 95 -7.43 6.54 -11.40
CA VAL A 95 -7.53 7.09 -12.76
C VAL A 95 -9.00 7.09 -13.23
N MET A 96 -9.75 6.02 -13.00
CA MET A 96 -11.17 5.94 -13.33
C MET A 96 -12.01 6.97 -12.56
N ARG A 97 -11.66 7.24 -11.29
CA ARG A 97 -12.28 8.29 -10.46
C ARG A 97 -12.01 9.69 -11.02
N LYS A 98 -10.81 9.95 -11.54
CA LYS A 98 -10.44 11.25 -12.13
C LYS A 98 -11.10 11.46 -13.49
N PHE A 99 -11.16 10.43 -14.32
CA PHE A 99 -11.68 10.51 -15.68
C PHE A 99 -13.03 9.78 -15.84
N LYS A 100 -13.95 9.95 -14.87
CA LYS A 100 -15.26 9.25 -14.83
C LYS A 100 -16.03 9.28 -16.16
N ASN A 101 -15.93 10.38 -16.90
CA ASN A 101 -16.64 10.55 -18.18
C ASN A 101 -15.96 9.86 -19.37
N LEU A 102 -14.73 9.36 -19.22
CA LEU A 102 -13.92 8.71 -20.27
C LEU A 102 -13.62 7.24 -19.97
N THR A 103 -14.03 6.73 -18.80
CA THR A 103 -13.80 5.33 -18.43
C THR A 103 -14.60 4.42 -19.35
N THR A 104 -13.90 3.56 -20.10
CA THR A 104 -14.52 2.61 -21.01
C THR A 104 -14.82 1.28 -20.31
N ALA A 105 -15.86 0.57 -20.76
CA ALA A 105 -16.16 -0.78 -20.31
C ALA A 105 -14.97 -1.75 -20.49
N GLN A 106 -14.13 -1.52 -21.52
CA GLN A 106 -12.91 -2.29 -21.72
C GLN A 106 -11.88 -2.03 -20.60
N ARG A 107 -11.70 -0.77 -20.19
CA ARG A 107 -10.79 -0.44 -19.10
C ARG A 107 -11.23 -1.09 -17.79
N ILE A 108 -12.53 -1.07 -17.50
CA ILE A 108 -13.12 -1.79 -16.36
C ILE A 108 -12.76 -3.28 -16.47
N LYS A 109 -13.05 -3.94 -17.60
CA LYS A 109 -12.73 -5.38 -17.78
C LYS A 109 -11.25 -5.72 -17.63
N ASN A 110 -10.34 -4.82 -17.99
CA ASN A 110 -8.89 -5.06 -17.94
C ASN A 110 -8.35 -5.29 -16.52
N ILE A 111 -9.03 -4.81 -15.48
CA ILE A 111 -8.60 -5.01 -14.09
C ILE A 111 -9.21 -6.27 -13.43
N ASN A 112 -10.07 -7.01 -14.14
CA ASN A 112 -10.82 -8.15 -13.60
C ASN A 112 -9.94 -9.19 -12.92
N TYR A 113 -8.88 -9.65 -13.60
CA TYR A 113 -7.96 -10.64 -13.04
C TYR A 113 -7.35 -10.17 -11.71
N ARG A 114 -6.99 -8.88 -11.63
CA ARG A 114 -6.32 -8.33 -10.44
C ARG A 114 -7.27 -8.20 -9.28
N ILE A 115 -8.49 -7.68 -9.51
CA ILE A 115 -9.52 -7.62 -8.46
C ILE A 115 -9.86 -9.01 -7.95
N ALA A 116 -10.07 -9.98 -8.84
CA ALA A 116 -10.35 -11.37 -8.46
C ALA A 116 -9.20 -12.01 -7.66
N ASN A 117 -7.96 -11.54 -7.85
CA ASN A 117 -6.78 -12.08 -7.19
C ASN A 117 -6.33 -11.31 -5.92
N LEU A 118 -7.00 -10.21 -5.56
CA LEU A 118 -6.67 -9.42 -4.36
C LEU A 118 -6.59 -10.30 -3.11
N GLY A 119 -7.62 -11.12 -2.86
CA GLY A 119 -7.71 -11.97 -1.67
C GLY A 119 -6.61 -13.05 -1.57
N ASN A 120 -6.09 -13.51 -2.71
CA ASN A 120 -5.06 -14.55 -2.76
C ASN A 120 -3.65 -13.97 -2.54
N THR A 121 -3.49 -12.66 -2.71
CA THR A 121 -2.19 -11.98 -2.70
C THR A 121 -2.01 -11.03 -1.53
N ILE A 122 -2.98 -10.99 -0.59
CA ILE A 122 -2.84 -10.23 0.66
C ILE A 122 -1.58 -10.69 1.39
N PRO A 123 -0.62 -9.80 1.68
CA PRO A 123 0.52 -10.12 2.52
C PRO A 123 0.08 -10.65 3.88
N VAL A 124 0.77 -11.67 4.41
CA VAL A 124 0.38 -12.35 5.65
C VAL A 124 0.17 -11.36 6.80
N TRP A 125 1.06 -10.37 6.92
CA TRP A 125 1.05 -9.35 7.98
C TRP A 125 -0.11 -8.34 7.86
N LEU A 126 -0.78 -8.27 6.70
CA LEU A 126 -1.98 -7.47 6.46
C LEU A 126 -3.28 -8.28 6.54
N ARG A 127 -3.20 -9.60 6.68
CA ARG A 127 -4.35 -10.50 6.47
C ARG A 127 -5.25 -10.64 7.69
N THR A 128 -5.68 -9.52 8.26
CA THR A 128 -6.74 -9.48 9.29
C THR A 128 -8.10 -9.85 8.66
N LYS A 129 -9.10 -10.27 9.45
CA LYS A 129 -10.45 -10.53 8.93
C LYS A 129 -11.05 -9.27 8.34
N ASP A 130 -10.84 -8.10 8.96
CA ASP A 130 -11.37 -6.83 8.47
C ASP A 130 -10.81 -6.53 7.06
N VAL A 131 -9.50 -6.72 6.82
CA VAL A 131 -8.91 -6.58 5.48
C VAL A 131 -9.48 -7.62 4.51
N VAL A 132 -9.63 -8.87 4.94
CA VAL A 132 -10.20 -9.94 4.10
C VAL A 132 -11.66 -9.64 3.74
N GLU A 133 -12.48 -9.18 4.69
CA GLU A 133 -13.88 -8.79 4.48
C GLU A 133 -13.98 -7.64 3.49
N ASN A 134 -13.19 -6.57 3.67
CA ASN A 134 -13.16 -5.44 2.74
C ASN A 134 -12.73 -5.85 1.32
N VAL A 135 -11.76 -6.78 1.19
CA VAL A 135 -11.39 -7.33 -0.12
C VAL A 135 -12.56 -8.10 -0.75
N VAL A 136 -13.30 -8.88 0.03
CA VAL A 136 -14.49 -9.60 -0.46
C VAL A 136 -15.57 -8.63 -0.93
N ASP A 137 -15.78 -7.52 -0.22
CA ASP A 137 -16.78 -6.51 -0.60
C ASP A 137 -16.40 -5.79 -1.90
N VAL A 138 -15.12 -5.42 -2.08
CA VAL A 138 -14.60 -4.91 -3.35
C VAL A 138 -14.86 -5.92 -4.49
N GLN A 139 -14.53 -7.19 -4.27
CA GLN A 139 -14.70 -8.23 -5.27
C GLN A 139 -16.17 -8.44 -5.63
N LYS A 140 -17.06 -8.38 -4.64
CA LYS A 140 -18.52 -8.49 -4.84
C LYS A 140 -19.06 -7.33 -5.66
N LYS A 141 -18.76 -6.08 -5.29
CA LYS A 141 -19.21 -4.91 -6.04
C LYS A 141 -18.65 -4.86 -7.44
N TYR A 142 -17.40 -5.26 -7.62
CA TYR A 142 -16.81 -5.33 -8.95
C TYR A 142 -17.47 -6.41 -9.81
N LYS A 143 -17.85 -7.55 -9.21
CA LYS A 143 -18.61 -8.58 -9.91
C LYS A 143 -19.98 -8.06 -10.37
N GLU A 144 -20.71 -7.36 -9.50
CA GLU A 144 -21.98 -6.70 -9.85
C GLU A 144 -21.80 -5.73 -11.03
N LEU A 145 -20.72 -4.93 -11.03
CA LEU A 145 -20.38 -4.01 -12.12
C LEU A 145 -20.14 -4.70 -13.47
N ILE A 146 -19.46 -5.85 -13.51
CA ILE A 146 -19.09 -6.51 -14.78
C ILE A 146 -20.12 -7.53 -15.28
N ASP A 147 -21.02 -7.99 -14.41
CA ASP A 147 -22.06 -8.97 -14.77
C ASP A 147 -23.28 -8.31 -15.44
N ASP A 148 -23.52 -7.02 -15.19
CA ASP A 148 -24.60 -6.27 -15.84
C ASP A 148 -24.21 -5.83 -17.26
N LYS A 149 -24.58 -6.66 -18.24
CA LYS A 149 -24.27 -6.45 -19.66
C LYS A 149 -25.19 -5.44 -20.35
N GLU A 150 -26.33 -5.11 -19.74
CA GLU A 150 -27.34 -4.22 -20.30
C GLU A 150 -27.41 -2.87 -19.57
N ALA A 151 -26.59 -2.70 -18.52
CA ALA A 151 -26.43 -1.44 -17.79
C ALA A 151 -26.32 -0.24 -18.72
N SER A 152 -27.11 0.79 -18.42
CA SER A 152 -26.93 2.10 -19.03
C SER A 152 -25.57 2.70 -18.65
N GLU A 153 -25.09 3.70 -19.40
CA GLU A 153 -23.85 4.39 -19.04
C GLU A 153 -23.92 5.02 -17.63
N GLN A 154 -25.08 5.55 -17.26
CA GLN A 154 -25.30 6.13 -15.94
C GLN A 154 -25.27 5.07 -14.83
N GLU A 155 -25.84 3.89 -15.08
CA GLU A 155 -25.82 2.77 -14.16
C GLU A 155 -24.41 2.19 -14.01
N MET A 156 -23.67 2.02 -15.11
CA MET A 156 -22.26 1.62 -15.07
C MET A 156 -21.42 2.61 -14.25
N LYS A 157 -21.66 3.92 -14.40
CA LYS A 157 -20.99 4.96 -13.60
C LYS A 157 -21.30 4.83 -12.11
N LYS A 158 -22.57 4.64 -11.76
CA LYS A 158 -22.99 4.44 -10.37
C LYS A 158 -22.37 3.16 -9.78
N ASN A 159 -22.42 2.05 -10.51
CA ASN A 159 -21.85 0.78 -10.07
C ASN A 159 -20.32 0.87 -9.90
N LEU A 160 -19.64 1.63 -10.77
CA LEU A 160 -18.21 1.92 -10.61
C LEU A 160 -17.92 2.77 -9.38
N GLU A 161 -18.79 3.74 -9.05
CA GLU A 161 -18.67 4.50 -7.80
C GLU A 161 -18.81 3.61 -6.57
N GLU A 162 -19.72 2.62 -6.59
CA GLU A 162 -19.84 1.63 -5.49
C GLU A 162 -18.57 0.78 -5.34
N VAL A 163 -17.92 0.38 -6.44
CA VAL A 163 -16.61 -0.33 -6.38
C VAL A 163 -15.53 0.55 -5.76
N ILE A 164 -15.48 1.82 -6.16
CA ILE A 164 -14.51 2.79 -5.68
C ILE A 164 -14.72 3.06 -4.18
N GLU A 165 -15.96 3.14 -3.72
CA GLU A 165 -16.31 3.31 -2.30
C GLU A 165 -15.82 2.13 -1.46
N GLN A 166 -16.12 0.89 -1.87
CA GLN A 166 -15.61 -0.30 -1.15
C GLN A 166 -14.08 -0.38 -1.17
N PHE A 167 -13.44 0.13 -2.21
CA PHE A 167 -11.98 0.19 -2.25
C PHE A 167 -11.41 1.26 -1.31
N ASP A 168 -12.12 2.37 -1.11
CA ASP A 168 -11.75 3.37 -0.10
C ASP A 168 -11.92 2.83 1.32
N ASP A 169 -12.95 2.02 1.59
CA ASP A 169 -13.12 1.30 2.87
C ASP A 169 -11.94 0.35 3.12
N LEU A 170 -11.52 -0.42 2.10
CA LEU A 170 -10.30 -1.23 2.15
C LEU A 170 -9.07 -0.36 2.45
N LYS A 171 -8.90 0.80 1.82
CA LYS A 171 -7.79 1.73 2.11
C LYS A 171 -7.79 2.18 3.56
N GLU A 172 -8.96 2.50 4.12
CA GLU A 172 -9.09 2.89 5.52
C GLU A 172 -8.63 1.77 6.45
N GLU A 173 -9.07 0.55 6.20
CA GLU A 173 -8.69 -0.60 7.03
C GLU A 173 -7.20 -0.93 6.92
N LEU A 174 -6.62 -0.81 5.72
CA LEU A 174 -5.17 -0.96 5.54
C LEU A 174 -4.40 0.11 6.30
N ASN A 175 -4.85 1.37 6.30
CA ASN A 175 -4.20 2.43 7.08
C ASN A 175 -4.19 2.08 8.58
N LYS A 176 -5.31 1.56 9.11
CA LYS A 176 -5.41 1.11 10.50
C LYS A 176 -4.47 -0.06 10.77
N THR A 177 -4.52 -1.09 9.93
CA THR A 177 -3.71 -2.30 10.07
C THR A 177 -2.21 -1.99 10.03
N VAL A 178 -1.73 -1.20 9.07
CA VAL A 178 -0.32 -0.78 8.97
C VAL A 178 0.10 0.01 10.21
N LYS A 179 -0.73 0.93 10.68
CA LYS A 179 -0.45 1.73 11.88
C LYS A 179 -0.37 0.88 13.14
N GLU A 180 -1.31 -0.04 13.33
CA GLU A 180 -1.30 -0.98 14.45
C GLU A 180 -0.05 -1.87 14.41
N TYR A 181 0.24 -2.46 13.25
CA TYR A 181 1.36 -3.36 13.03
C TYR A 181 2.72 -2.69 13.30
N THR A 182 2.94 -1.50 12.75
CA THR A 182 4.19 -0.74 12.93
C THR A 182 4.38 -0.26 14.37
N LYS A 183 3.30 0.18 15.04
CA LYS A 183 3.35 0.60 16.44
C LYS A 183 3.72 -0.54 17.39
N MET A 184 3.18 -1.74 17.17
CA MET A 184 3.53 -2.91 17.98
C MET A 184 4.99 -3.32 17.78
N HIS A 185 5.49 -3.29 16.55
CA HIS A 185 6.91 -3.52 16.28
C HIS A 185 7.81 -2.47 16.94
N GLU A 186 7.40 -1.20 16.94
CA GLU A 186 8.15 -0.12 17.57
C GLU A 186 8.28 -0.34 19.07
N ALA A 187 7.17 -0.68 19.74
CA ALA A 187 7.17 -1.03 21.17
C ALA A 187 8.06 -2.25 21.46
N ALA A 188 7.92 -3.34 20.69
CA ALA A 188 8.73 -4.54 20.88
C ALA A 188 10.23 -4.27 20.67
N ILE A 189 10.60 -3.39 19.73
CA ILE A 189 11.99 -2.98 19.50
C ILE A 189 12.49 -2.11 20.64
N GLU A 190 11.67 -1.20 21.17
CA GLU A 190 12.00 -0.35 22.32
C GLU A 190 12.29 -1.20 23.56
N GLU A 191 11.38 -2.10 23.94
CA GLU A 191 11.53 -3.02 25.09
C GLU A 191 12.79 -3.88 24.96
N PHE A 192 13.01 -4.47 23.78
CA PHE A 192 14.25 -5.21 23.53
C PHE A 192 15.49 -4.36 23.78
N ASN A 193 15.51 -3.13 23.26
CA ASN A 193 16.67 -2.25 23.40
C ASN A 193 16.91 -1.86 24.86
N GLU A 194 15.86 -1.76 25.68
CA GLU A 194 16.00 -1.56 27.12
C GLU A 194 16.62 -2.76 27.83
N GLU A 195 16.18 -3.98 27.55
CA GLU A 195 16.73 -5.19 28.17
C GLU A 195 18.18 -5.45 27.72
N ILE A 196 18.54 -5.14 26.47
CA ILE A 196 19.93 -5.16 26.01
C ILE A 196 20.80 -4.18 26.79
N LYS A 197 20.34 -2.95 27.05
CA LYS A 197 21.07 -1.98 27.88
C LYS A 197 21.30 -2.49 29.30
N LYS A 198 20.41 -3.36 29.80
CA LYS A 198 20.54 -4.02 31.12
C LYS A 198 21.41 -5.29 31.07
N GLY A 199 21.95 -5.66 29.91
CA GLY A 199 22.78 -6.86 29.71
C GLY A 199 22.00 -8.17 29.68
N LYS A 200 20.66 -8.12 29.57
CA LYS A 200 19.78 -9.30 29.61
C LYS A 200 19.36 -9.72 28.21
N ILE A 201 20.31 -10.27 27.46
CA ILE A 201 20.13 -10.60 26.04
C ILE A 201 19.04 -11.67 25.82
N ASP A 202 19.04 -12.73 26.63
CA ASP A 202 18.07 -13.82 26.48
C ASP A 202 16.64 -13.36 26.77
N ALA A 203 16.45 -12.55 27.82
CA ALA A 203 15.14 -11.97 28.15
C ALA A 203 14.63 -11.02 27.05
N ALA A 204 15.51 -10.18 26.51
CA ALA A 204 15.17 -9.30 25.40
C ALA A 204 14.65 -10.09 24.19
N ILE A 205 15.32 -11.20 23.84
CA ILE A 205 14.92 -12.07 22.73
C ILE A 205 13.57 -12.74 23.02
N GLU A 206 13.34 -13.21 24.24
CA GLU A 206 12.09 -13.85 24.65
C GLU A 206 10.91 -12.88 24.56
N GLU A 207 11.04 -11.69 25.14
CA GLU A 207 10.00 -10.65 25.16
C GLU A 207 9.67 -10.17 23.74
N TYR A 208 10.67 -9.89 22.91
CA TYR A 208 10.45 -9.53 21.51
C TYR A 208 9.66 -10.61 20.76
N ASN A 209 10.05 -11.88 20.90
CA ASN A 209 9.34 -12.97 20.25
C ASN A 209 7.92 -13.16 20.80
N GLU A 210 7.67 -12.85 22.06
CA GLU A 210 6.33 -12.88 22.62
C GLU A 210 5.43 -11.79 22.04
N GLU A 211 5.93 -10.56 21.92
CA GLU A 211 5.21 -9.45 21.30
C GLU A 211 4.93 -9.72 19.81
N ILE A 212 5.88 -10.27 19.07
CA ILE A 212 5.66 -10.68 17.67
C ILE A 212 4.60 -11.80 17.57
N ARG A 213 4.55 -12.76 18.51
CA ARG A 213 3.47 -13.77 18.50
C ARG A 213 2.09 -13.19 18.83
N LYS A 214 2.02 -12.08 19.56
CA LYS A 214 0.74 -11.39 19.80
C LYS A 214 0.21 -10.76 18.51
N LEU A 215 1.09 -10.29 17.64
CA LEU A 215 0.72 -9.81 16.30
C LEU A 215 0.07 -10.90 15.44
N ASP A 216 0.67 -12.08 15.39
CA ASP A 216 0.11 -13.23 14.65
C ASP A 216 -1.32 -13.56 15.14
N LYS A 217 -1.57 -13.42 16.46
CA LYS A 217 -2.91 -13.64 17.04
C LYS A 217 -3.90 -12.52 16.72
N ILE A 218 -3.47 -11.30 16.46
CA ILE A 218 -4.35 -10.20 16.02
C ILE A 218 -4.81 -10.46 14.59
N ILE A 219 -3.89 -10.92 13.74
CA ILE A 219 -4.17 -11.35 12.35
C ILE A 219 -5.23 -12.47 12.34
N GLU A 220 -5.22 -13.37 13.33
CA GLU A 220 -6.20 -14.47 13.42
C GLU A 220 -7.55 -14.11 14.09
N LYS A 221 -7.65 -13.03 14.87
CA LYS A 221 -8.79 -12.79 15.78
C LYS A 221 -9.66 -11.57 15.49
N LYS A 222 -9.12 -10.54 14.86
CA LYS A 222 -9.95 -9.47 14.31
C LYS A 222 -10.47 -9.98 13.01
#